data_AF-A0A7K2NY78-F1
#
_entry.id   AF-A0A7K2NY78-F1
#
_cell.length_a   1.000
_cell.length_b   1.000
_cell.length_c   1.000
_cell.angle_alpha   90.00
_cell.angle_beta   90.00
_cell.angle_gamma   90.00
#
_symmetry.space_group_name_H-M   'P 1'
#
loop_
_entity.id
_entity.type
_entity.pdbx_description
1 polymer ?
#
loop_
_entity_poly.entity_id
_entity_poly.type
_entity_poly.pdbx_seq_one_letter_code
_entity_poly.pdbx_strand_id
1 'polypeptide(L)'
;MSTDVTAKTPAPAPPGREGSASGGGLLQLMLDGMRRNMRQYGMLMALGLIVVLFAVWSDGDLLLPRNVSNLVLQNSYILILAIGMMLVIIAGHIDLSVGSLTAFVGATAAVLMVNHDLPWPVAVILCLAIGAAAGAVQGFFIAYLGIPSFIVTLAGMLLFRGLTEIFLKGQTLGPFPKDLQKIANGFLPEVGPNTNYHNLTLLLGFALIAFVVYQEVRDRKRQLEFSLDVPPL
;
A
#
# COMPACT_ATOMS: atom_id res chain seq x y z
N MET A 1 31.23 -66.29 34.77
CA MET A 1 31.25 -64.82 34.58
C MET A 1 29.98 -64.28 35.21
N SER A 2 30.12 -63.58 36.35
CA SER A 2 29.01 -63.11 37.18
C SER A 2 28.16 -62.05 36.48
N THR A 3 26.86 -62.19 36.65
CA THR A 3 25.81 -61.22 36.33
C THR A 3 25.75 -60.13 37.40
N ASP A 4 26.29 -58.96 37.11
CA ASP A 4 25.99 -57.74 37.88
C ASP A 4 25.58 -56.64 36.90
N VAL A 5 24.31 -56.71 36.48
CA VAL A 5 23.63 -55.57 35.86
C VAL A 5 23.10 -54.74 37.02
N THR A 6 23.82 -53.67 37.33
CA THR A 6 23.47 -52.69 38.34
C THR A 6 22.03 -52.20 38.12
N ALA A 7 21.14 -52.56 39.03
CA ALA A 7 19.74 -52.13 39.06
C ALA A 7 19.68 -50.62 39.32
N LYS A 8 19.58 -49.83 38.24
CA LYS A 8 19.32 -48.40 38.33
C LYS A 8 17.82 -48.20 38.53
N THR A 9 17.41 -47.89 39.75
CA THR A 9 16.02 -47.54 40.10
C THR A 9 15.52 -46.43 39.16
N PRO A 10 14.34 -46.57 38.53
CA PRO A 10 13.79 -45.50 37.69
C PRO A 10 13.52 -44.26 38.54
N ALA A 11 13.88 -43.09 38.01
CA ALA A 11 13.56 -41.82 38.66
C ALA A 11 12.04 -41.69 38.85
N PRO A 12 11.56 -41.12 39.97
CA PRO A 12 10.14 -40.95 40.19
C PRO A 12 9.55 -40.03 39.11
N ALA A 13 8.38 -40.39 38.60
CA ALA A 13 7.68 -39.60 37.59
C ALA A 13 7.43 -38.18 38.11
N PRO A 14 7.62 -37.14 37.29
CA PRO A 14 7.33 -35.78 37.69
C PRO A 14 5.85 -35.68 38.11
N PRO A 15 5.53 -34.89 39.16
CA PRO A 15 4.16 -34.77 39.63
C PRO A 15 3.27 -34.33 38.47
N GLY A 16 2.21 -35.10 38.24
CA GLY A 16 1.21 -34.78 37.24
C GLY A 16 0.71 -33.36 37.49
N ARG A 17 0.68 -32.54 36.44
CA ARG A 17 0.01 -31.24 36.48
C ARG A 17 -1.49 -31.52 36.69
N GLU A 18 -1.88 -31.59 37.95
CA GLU A 18 -3.27 -31.48 38.35
C GLU A 18 -3.80 -30.15 37.82
N GLY A 19 -4.89 -30.24 37.07
CA GLY A 19 -5.50 -29.10 36.41
C GLY A 19 -5.95 -28.06 37.43
N SER A 20 -5.29 -26.90 37.42
CA SER A 20 -5.92 -25.67 37.87
C SER A 20 -6.81 -25.16 36.75
N ALA A 21 -8.08 -25.57 36.79
CA ALA A 21 -9.12 -25.04 35.92
C ALA A 21 -9.24 -23.51 36.08
N SER A 22 -9.17 -22.84 34.92
CA SER A 22 -10.03 -21.72 34.51
C SER A 22 -10.50 -20.72 35.57
N GLY A 23 -9.89 -19.54 35.56
CA GLY A 23 -10.43 -18.34 36.21
C GLY A 23 -9.81 -17.04 35.71
N GLY A 24 -8.54 -17.07 35.27
CA GLY A 24 -7.84 -15.91 34.68
C GLY A 24 -7.73 -15.92 33.15
N GLY A 25 -8.27 -16.95 32.48
CA GLY A 25 -7.92 -17.30 31.11
C GLY A 25 -8.18 -16.21 30.08
N LEU A 26 -9.32 -15.52 30.13
CA LEU A 26 -9.65 -14.51 29.12
C LEU A 26 -8.84 -13.22 29.32
N LEU A 27 -8.75 -12.71 30.56
CA LEU A 27 -8.03 -11.48 30.86
C LEU A 27 -6.52 -11.65 30.69
N GLN A 28 -5.93 -12.77 31.09
CA GLN A 28 -4.51 -13.05 30.83
C GLN A 28 -4.22 -13.25 29.34
N LEU A 29 -5.09 -13.95 28.60
CA LEU A 29 -4.93 -14.08 27.14
C LEU A 29 -5.10 -12.73 26.42
N MET A 30 -6.02 -11.87 26.87
CA MET A 30 -6.18 -10.52 26.36
C MET A 30 -4.99 -9.62 26.73
N LEU A 31 -4.46 -9.71 27.96
CA LEU A 31 -3.30 -8.94 28.41
C LEU A 31 -2.00 -9.41 27.75
N ASP A 32 -1.81 -10.71 27.56
CA ASP A 32 -0.67 -11.27 26.82
C ASP A 32 -0.79 -10.99 25.32
N GLY A 33 -2.00 -11.03 24.75
CA GLY A 33 -2.28 -10.58 23.39
C GLY A 33 -2.00 -9.10 23.20
N MET A 34 -2.44 -8.26 24.14
CA MET A 34 -2.14 -6.83 24.18
C MET A 34 -0.64 -6.56 24.34
N ARG A 35 0.07 -7.31 25.17
CA ARG A 35 1.53 -7.17 25.35
C ARG A 35 2.31 -7.61 24.11
N ARG A 36 1.91 -8.73 23.48
CA ARG A 36 2.55 -9.26 22.27
C ARG A 36 2.31 -8.37 21.06
N ASN A 37 1.15 -7.71 21.00
CA ASN A 37 0.77 -6.79 19.92
C ASN A 37 0.82 -5.32 20.35
N MET A 38 1.47 -4.99 21.47
CA MET A 38 1.47 -3.63 22.05
C MET A 38 2.01 -2.59 21.08
N ARG A 39 2.95 -2.98 20.20
CA ARG A 39 3.45 -2.12 19.12
C ARG A 39 2.39 -1.83 18.05
N GLN A 40 1.63 -2.84 17.63
CA GLN A 40 0.57 -2.68 16.63
C GLN A 40 -0.60 -1.87 17.21
N TYR A 41 -1.07 -2.24 18.40
CA TYR A 41 -2.13 -1.48 19.08
C TYR A 41 -1.67 -0.07 19.47
N GLY A 42 -0.40 0.11 19.85
CA GLY A 42 0.20 1.40 20.12
C GLY A 42 0.19 2.34 18.93
N MET A 43 0.51 1.85 17.73
CA MET A 43 0.44 2.62 16.50
C MET A 43 -1.00 3.01 16.15
N LEU A 44 -1.96 2.09 16.28
CA LEU A 44 -3.38 2.37 16.05
C LEU A 44 -3.93 3.38 17.06
N MET A 45 -3.57 3.26 18.34
CA MET A 45 -3.93 4.23 19.38
C MET A 45 -3.32 5.59 19.11
N ALA A 46 -2.05 5.66 18.69
CA ALA A 46 -1.39 6.91 18.34
C ALA A 46 -2.07 7.59 17.13
N LEU A 47 -2.41 6.82 16.10
CA LEU A 47 -3.17 7.33 14.96
C LEU A 47 -4.55 7.86 15.39
N GLY A 48 -5.29 7.08 16.19
CA GLY A 48 -6.60 7.49 16.70
C GLY A 48 -6.52 8.77 17.54
N LEU A 49 -5.51 8.88 18.40
CA LEU A 49 -5.27 10.08 19.21
C LEU A 49 -4.98 11.30 18.33
N ILE A 50 -4.12 11.16 17.32
CA ILE A 50 -3.80 12.24 16.38
C ILE A 50 -5.05 12.67 15.61
N VAL A 51 -5.86 11.72 15.12
CA VAL A 51 -7.10 12.01 14.40
C VAL A 51 -8.09 12.76 15.29
N VAL A 52 -8.30 12.33 16.54
CA VAL A 52 -9.20 13.01 17.48
C VAL A 52 -8.68 14.39 17.83
N LEU A 53 -7.39 14.53 18.12
CA LEU A 53 -6.76 15.81 18.43
C LEU A 53 -6.98 16.81 17.30
N PHE A 54 -6.64 16.44 16.06
CA PHE A 54 -6.81 17.34 14.92
C PHE A 54 -8.27 17.53 14.54
N ALA A 55 -9.16 16.56 14.76
CA ALA A 55 -10.59 16.75 14.55
C ALA A 55 -11.16 17.81 15.50
N VAL A 56 -10.77 17.80 16.78
CA VAL A 56 -11.19 18.84 17.74
C VAL A 56 -10.56 20.18 17.41
N TRP A 57 -9.26 20.20 17.06
CA TRP A 57 -8.54 21.46 16.84
C TRP A 57 -8.88 22.15 15.52
N SER A 58 -9.44 21.41 14.57
CA SER A 58 -9.91 21.91 13.26
C SER A 58 -11.43 22.05 13.17
N ASP A 59 -12.15 22.02 14.30
CA ASP A 59 -13.62 22.09 14.34
C ASP A 59 -14.33 21.04 13.45
N GLY A 60 -13.71 19.88 13.29
CA GLY A 60 -14.19 18.77 12.47
C GLY A 60 -13.72 18.80 11.01
N ASP A 61 -12.97 19.82 10.58
CA ASP A 61 -12.55 19.98 9.18
C ASP A 61 -11.77 18.77 8.66
N LEU A 62 -10.92 18.17 9.47
CA LEU A 62 -10.11 17.00 9.08
C LEU A 62 -10.96 15.85 8.49
N LEU A 63 -12.15 15.61 9.06
CA LEU A 63 -13.00 14.48 8.69
C LEU A 63 -14.04 14.84 7.62
N LEU A 64 -14.05 16.08 7.10
CA LEU A 64 -14.93 16.41 5.99
C LEU A 64 -14.63 15.51 4.78
N PRO A 65 -15.65 15.04 4.04
CA PRO A 65 -15.47 14.16 2.88
C PRO A 65 -14.46 14.69 1.86
N ARG A 66 -14.44 16.01 1.64
CA ARG A 66 -13.48 16.67 0.74
C ARG A 66 -12.04 16.53 1.22
N ASN A 67 -11.77 16.70 2.51
CA ASN A 67 -10.43 16.61 3.07
C ASN A 67 -9.93 15.16 3.08
N VAL A 68 -10.80 14.21 3.45
CA VAL A 68 -10.50 12.78 3.35
C VAL A 68 -10.22 12.38 1.91
N SER A 69 -11.04 12.83 0.95
CA SER A 69 -10.83 12.55 -0.48
C SER A 69 -9.52 13.14 -1.00
N ASN A 70 -9.19 14.38 -0.60
CA ASN A 70 -7.92 15.02 -0.94
C ASN A 70 -6.72 14.27 -0.36
N LEU A 71 -6.79 13.79 0.89
CA LEU A 71 -5.74 12.99 1.50
C LEU A 71 -5.51 11.69 0.72
N VAL A 72 -6.58 11.02 0.30
CA VAL A 72 -6.49 9.80 -0.52
C VAL A 72 -5.90 10.13 -1.90
N LEU A 73 -6.38 11.18 -2.56
CA LEU A 73 -5.86 11.60 -3.88
C LEU A 73 -4.37 11.98 -3.82
N GLN A 74 -3.94 12.70 -2.79
CA GLN A 74 -2.54 13.08 -2.60
C GLN A 74 -1.63 11.87 -2.33
N ASN A 75 -2.14 10.81 -1.68
CA ASN A 75 -1.38 9.58 -1.43
C ASN A 75 -1.57 8.51 -2.50
N SER A 76 -2.51 8.70 -3.44
CA SER A 76 -2.83 7.71 -4.48
C SER A 76 -1.63 7.32 -5.32
N TYR A 77 -0.75 8.28 -5.65
CA TYR A 77 0.46 7.99 -6.43
C TYR A 77 1.41 7.05 -5.65
N ILE A 78 1.56 7.21 -4.33
CA ILE A 78 2.39 6.33 -3.49
C ILE A 78 1.80 4.91 -3.50
N LEU A 79 0.47 4.77 -3.42
CA LEU A 79 -0.19 3.47 -3.47
C LEU A 79 0.05 2.76 -4.81
N ILE A 80 -0.05 3.48 -5.93
CA ILE A 80 0.25 2.94 -7.27
C ILE A 80 1.72 2.50 -7.35
N LEU A 81 2.64 3.33 -6.86
CA LEU A 81 4.06 2.99 -6.80
C LEU A 81 4.33 1.75 -5.94
N ALA A 82 3.66 1.61 -4.80
CA ALA A 82 3.81 0.45 -3.92
C ALA A 82 3.45 -0.87 -4.62
N ILE A 83 2.42 -0.88 -5.47
CA ILE A 83 2.06 -2.05 -6.27
C ILE A 83 3.17 -2.42 -7.25
N GLY A 84 3.77 -1.44 -7.93
CA GLY A 84 4.92 -1.67 -8.82
C GLY A 84 6.14 -2.20 -8.06
N MET A 85 6.43 -1.60 -6.91
CA MET A 85 7.55 -1.98 -6.04
C MET A 85 7.39 -3.38 -5.44
N MET A 86 6.16 -3.84 -5.22
CA MET A 86 5.90 -5.21 -4.80
C MET A 86 6.50 -6.22 -5.79
N LEU A 87 6.36 -5.99 -7.10
CA LEU A 87 6.90 -6.88 -8.13
C LEU A 87 8.44 -6.94 -8.08
N VAL A 88 9.10 -5.81 -7.81
CA VAL A 88 10.56 -5.71 -7.67
C VAL A 88 11.04 -6.51 -6.45
N ILE A 89 10.34 -6.36 -5.32
CA ILE A 89 10.69 -7.05 -4.06
C ILE A 89 10.46 -8.56 -4.18
N ILE A 90 9.35 -8.99 -4.79
CA ILE A 90 9.07 -10.41 -5.03
C ILE A 90 10.15 -11.03 -5.92
N ALA A 91 10.68 -10.28 -6.89
CA ALA A 91 11.80 -10.71 -7.71
C ALA A 91 13.15 -10.74 -6.97
N GLY A 92 13.20 -10.37 -5.69
CA GLY A 92 14.43 -10.38 -4.87
C GLY A 92 15.34 -9.17 -5.08
N HIS A 93 14.83 -8.06 -5.65
CA HIS A 93 15.60 -6.86 -5.95
C HIS A 93 15.17 -5.68 -5.06
N ILE A 94 16.00 -4.62 -5.06
CA ILE A 94 15.72 -3.35 -4.39
C ILE A 94 15.69 -2.26 -5.46
N ASP A 95 14.67 -1.40 -5.43
CA ASP A 95 14.61 -0.21 -6.27
C ASP A 95 14.51 1.06 -5.43
N LEU A 96 15.60 1.83 -5.41
CA LEU A 96 15.69 3.14 -4.76
C LEU A 96 15.34 4.29 -5.71
N SER A 97 15.32 4.03 -7.02
CA SER A 97 15.14 5.04 -8.07
C SER A 97 13.69 5.43 -8.31
N VAL A 98 12.73 4.59 -7.90
CA VAL A 98 11.31 4.73 -8.27
C VAL A 98 10.72 6.11 -7.97
N GLY A 99 11.07 6.70 -6.81
CA GLY A 99 10.58 8.02 -6.41
C GLY A 99 11.15 9.13 -7.30
N SER A 100 12.46 9.11 -7.53
CA SER A 100 13.13 10.06 -8.43
C SER A 100 12.74 9.88 -9.90
N LEU A 101 12.44 8.66 -10.33
CA LEU A 101 11.92 8.40 -11.68
C LEU A 101 10.53 9.00 -11.84
N THR A 102 9.66 8.85 -10.82
CA THR A 102 8.34 9.47 -10.81
C THR A 102 8.44 11.00 -10.85
N ALA A 103 9.36 11.59 -10.09
CA ALA A 103 9.62 13.02 -10.13
C ALA A 103 10.11 13.49 -11.52
N PHE A 104 11.00 12.73 -12.15
CA PHE A 104 11.51 13.03 -13.50
C PHE A 104 10.42 12.94 -14.57
N VAL A 105 9.60 11.88 -14.55
CA VAL A 105 8.48 11.72 -15.48
C VAL A 105 7.43 12.80 -15.25
N GLY A 106 7.14 13.16 -14.00
CA GLY A 106 6.26 14.27 -13.65
C GLY A 106 6.78 15.63 -14.13
N ALA A 107 8.09 15.89 -13.98
CA ALA A 107 8.75 17.08 -14.51
C ALA A 107 8.68 17.12 -16.05
N THR A 108 8.87 15.98 -16.69
CA THR A 108 8.74 15.86 -18.15
C THR A 108 7.31 16.13 -18.60
N ALA A 109 6.30 15.60 -17.90
CA ALA A 109 4.89 15.89 -18.18
C ALA A 109 4.60 17.39 -18.06
N ALA A 110 5.10 18.04 -17.00
CA ALA A 110 4.98 19.47 -16.80
C ALA A 110 5.62 20.27 -17.94
N VAL A 111 6.86 19.96 -18.33
CA VAL A 111 7.54 20.65 -19.44
C VAL A 111 6.80 20.46 -20.76
N LEU A 112 6.37 19.23 -21.09
CA LEU A 112 5.64 18.94 -22.32
C LEU A 112 4.30 19.69 -22.37
N MET A 113 3.52 19.65 -21.30
CA MET A 113 2.18 20.24 -21.31
C MET A 113 2.18 21.76 -21.13
N VAL A 114 3.10 22.30 -20.32
CA VAL A 114 3.11 23.73 -19.94
C VAL A 114 4.01 24.56 -20.86
N ASN A 115 5.20 24.07 -21.21
CA ASN A 115 6.15 24.85 -22.00
C ASN A 115 6.03 24.58 -23.51
N HIS A 116 5.61 23.37 -23.89
CA HIS A 116 5.48 22.96 -25.29
C HIS A 116 4.02 22.85 -25.77
N ASP A 117 3.04 23.20 -24.91
CA ASP A 117 1.61 23.16 -25.21
C ASP A 117 1.13 21.84 -25.82
N LEU A 118 1.79 20.71 -25.49
CA LEU A 118 1.42 19.42 -26.04
C LEU A 118 0.05 19.00 -25.48
N PRO A 119 -0.83 18.42 -26.32
CA PRO A 119 -2.08 17.84 -25.85
C PRO A 119 -1.84 16.81 -24.74
N TRP A 120 -2.58 16.93 -23.64
CA TRP A 120 -2.36 16.11 -22.45
C TRP A 120 -2.37 14.59 -22.71
N PRO A 121 -3.20 14.01 -23.61
CA PRO A 121 -3.16 12.56 -23.85
C PRO A 121 -1.85 12.11 -24.48
N VAL A 122 -1.31 12.93 -25.39
CA VAL A 122 -0.03 12.65 -26.06
C VAL A 122 1.11 12.74 -25.06
N ALA A 123 1.12 13.77 -24.23
CA ALA A 123 2.12 13.92 -23.18
C ALA A 123 2.08 12.76 -22.17
N VAL A 124 0.89 12.26 -21.80
CA VAL A 124 0.75 11.06 -20.93
C VAL A 124 1.36 9.82 -21.60
N ILE A 125 1.05 9.56 -22.87
CA ILE A 125 1.61 8.40 -23.60
C ILE A 125 3.14 8.49 -23.67
N LEU A 126 3.69 9.67 -23.97
CA LEU A 126 5.13 9.89 -23.98
C LEU A 126 5.75 9.67 -22.60
N CYS A 127 5.11 10.15 -21.54
CA CYS A 127 5.58 9.95 -20.17
C CYS A 127 5.59 8.47 -19.76
N LEU A 128 4.57 7.71 -20.14
CA LEU A 128 4.52 6.26 -19.93
C LEU A 128 5.64 5.54 -20.70
N ALA A 129 5.88 5.94 -21.96
CA ALA A 129 6.97 5.38 -22.76
C ALA A 129 8.35 5.70 -22.15
N ILE A 130 8.56 6.92 -21.66
CA ILE A 130 9.82 7.33 -20.99
C ILE A 130 10.02 6.54 -19.70
N GLY A 131 8.98 6.40 -18.87
CA GLY A 131 9.05 5.60 -17.64
C GLY A 131 9.36 4.13 -17.92
N ALA A 132 8.69 3.54 -18.91
CA ALA A 132 8.94 2.17 -19.34
C ALA A 132 10.36 1.98 -19.89
N ALA A 133 10.85 2.91 -20.72
CA ALA A 133 12.21 2.88 -21.24
C ALA A 133 13.25 3.00 -20.12
N ALA A 134 13.08 3.93 -19.19
CA ALA A 134 13.96 4.10 -18.04
C ALA A 134 14.00 2.83 -17.15
N GLY A 135 12.84 2.23 -16.90
CA GLY A 135 12.73 0.95 -16.19
C GLY A 135 13.40 -0.20 -16.94
N ALA A 136 13.21 -0.29 -18.26
CA ALA A 136 13.84 -1.30 -19.11
C ALA A 136 15.37 -1.17 -19.15
N VAL A 137 15.90 0.05 -19.20
CA VAL A 137 17.34 0.31 -19.14
C VAL A 137 17.92 -0.16 -17.81
N GLN A 138 17.30 0.21 -16.68
CA GLN A 138 17.76 -0.27 -15.37
C GLN A 138 17.64 -1.80 -15.25
N GLY A 139 16.52 -2.37 -15.70
CA GLY A 139 16.30 -3.81 -15.74
C GLY A 139 17.32 -4.54 -16.62
N PHE A 140 17.77 -3.93 -17.72
CA PHE A 140 18.80 -4.50 -18.59
C PHE A 140 20.14 -4.68 -17.86
N PHE A 141 20.61 -3.64 -17.15
CA PHE A 141 21.85 -3.73 -16.37
C PHE A 141 21.77 -4.78 -15.26
N ILE A 142 20.59 -4.95 -14.66
CA ILE A 142 20.38 -5.92 -13.59
C ILE A 142 20.31 -7.35 -14.17
N ALA A 143 19.45 -7.57 -15.17
CA ALA A 143 19.13 -8.90 -15.66
C ALA A 143 20.20 -9.49 -16.59
N TYR A 144 20.83 -8.68 -17.45
CA TYR A 144 21.78 -9.17 -18.46
C TYR A 144 23.23 -8.96 -18.04
N LEU A 145 23.55 -7.84 -17.40
CA LEU A 145 24.93 -7.54 -16.97
C LEU A 145 25.22 -8.06 -15.55
N GLY A 146 24.19 -8.51 -14.82
CA GLY A 146 24.35 -9.08 -13.48
C GLY A 146 24.80 -8.07 -12.43
N ILE A 147 24.60 -6.76 -12.67
CA ILE A 147 24.97 -5.72 -11.72
C ILE A 147 23.94 -5.73 -10.57
N PRO A 148 24.37 -5.68 -9.29
CA PRO A 148 23.44 -5.61 -8.17
C PRO A 148 22.43 -4.47 -8.29
N SER A 149 21.14 -4.78 -8.09
CA SER A 149 20.03 -3.82 -8.26
C SER A 149 20.13 -2.58 -7.39
N PHE A 150 20.66 -2.72 -6.17
CA PHE A 150 20.93 -1.58 -5.28
C PHE A 150 21.83 -0.54 -5.96
N ILE A 151 22.89 -0.97 -6.66
CA ILE A 151 23.86 -0.06 -7.30
C ILE A 151 23.21 0.62 -8.51
N VAL A 152 22.54 -0.16 -9.36
CA VAL A 152 21.87 0.36 -10.57
C VAL A 152 20.79 1.38 -10.18
N THR A 153 19.97 1.07 -9.18
CA THR A 153 18.86 1.94 -8.78
C THR A 153 19.32 3.13 -7.93
N LEU A 154 20.41 3.03 -7.17
CA LEU A 154 21.02 4.20 -6.51
C LEU A 154 21.61 5.17 -7.56
N ALA A 155 22.33 4.65 -8.55
CA ALA A 155 22.84 5.47 -9.66
C ALA A 155 21.70 6.08 -10.48
N GLY A 156 20.67 5.29 -10.78
CA GLY A 156 19.43 5.75 -11.42
C GLY A 156 18.77 6.86 -10.61
N MET A 157 18.70 6.73 -9.28
CA MET A 157 18.12 7.74 -8.40
C MET A 157 18.82 9.09 -8.55
N LEU A 158 20.15 9.10 -8.51
CA LEU A 158 20.95 10.32 -8.68
C LEU A 158 20.76 10.92 -10.08
N LEU A 159 20.72 10.08 -11.11
CA LEU A 159 20.53 10.51 -12.50
C LEU A 159 19.16 11.15 -12.72
N PHE A 160 18.07 10.47 -12.35
CA PHE A 160 16.72 11.01 -12.53
C PHE A 160 16.49 12.26 -11.67
N ARG A 161 17.05 12.31 -10.46
CA ARG A 161 17.00 13.49 -9.61
C ARG A 161 17.73 14.67 -10.25
N GLY A 162 18.92 14.45 -10.81
CA GLY A 162 19.65 15.48 -11.56
C GLY A 162 18.92 15.95 -12.81
N LEU A 163 18.34 15.04 -13.59
CA LEU A 163 17.54 15.38 -14.76
C LEU A 163 16.27 16.18 -14.38
N THR A 164 15.60 15.79 -13.29
CA THR A 164 14.44 16.53 -12.75
C THR A 164 14.83 17.97 -12.43
N GLU A 165 15.96 18.16 -11.76
CA GLU A 165 16.47 19.50 -11.41
C GLU A 165 16.79 20.34 -12.66
N ILE A 166 17.38 19.73 -13.69
CA ILE A 166 17.67 20.42 -14.97
C ILE A 166 16.38 20.83 -15.68
N PHE A 167 15.36 19.97 -15.67
CA PHE A 167 14.10 20.19 -16.40
C PHE A 167 13.27 21.28 -15.73
N LEU A 168 13.19 21.25 -14.40
CA LEU A 168 12.40 22.19 -13.62
C LEU A 168 13.16 23.47 -13.26
N LYS A 169 14.50 23.46 -13.29
CA LYS A 169 15.36 24.55 -12.82
C LYS A 169 14.99 25.01 -11.40
N GLY A 170 14.63 24.07 -10.53
CA GLY A 170 14.15 24.33 -9.16
C GLY A 170 12.78 25.00 -9.07
N GLN A 171 12.02 25.11 -10.18
CA GLN A 171 10.69 25.74 -10.20
C GLN A 171 9.56 24.72 -10.20
N THR A 172 8.40 25.14 -9.70
CA THR A 172 7.15 24.37 -9.84
C THR A 172 6.46 24.79 -11.12
N LEU A 173 6.29 23.87 -12.07
CA LEU A 173 5.59 24.14 -13.34
C LEU A 173 4.09 23.81 -13.21
N GLY A 174 3.26 24.76 -13.66
CA GLY A 174 1.81 24.67 -13.73
C GLY A 174 1.22 26.01 -14.19
N PRO A 175 -0.11 26.11 -14.36
CA PRO A 175 -1.12 25.08 -14.16
C PRO A 175 -1.23 24.09 -15.33
N PHE A 176 -1.62 22.85 -15.05
CA PHE A 176 -1.91 21.83 -16.07
C PHE A 176 -3.22 22.13 -16.82
N PRO A 177 -3.44 21.54 -18.01
CA PRO A 177 -4.70 21.70 -18.75
C PRO A 177 -5.93 21.35 -17.91
N LYS A 178 -7.02 22.15 -18.04
CA LYS A 178 -8.23 22.01 -17.21
C LYS A 178 -8.87 20.63 -17.28
N ASP A 179 -8.82 19.99 -18.44
CA ASP A 179 -9.41 18.65 -18.61
C ASP A 179 -8.64 17.59 -17.82
N LEU A 180 -7.31 17.70 -17.77
CA LEU A 180 -6.49 16.83 -16.92
C LEU A 180 -6.74 17.11 -15.43
N GLN A 181 -6.91 18.38 -15.04
CA GLN A 181 -7.28 18.72 -13.66
C GLN A 181 -8.64 18.15 -13.26
N LYS A 182 -9.62 18.15 -14.17
CA LYS A 182 -10.94 17.52 -13.95
C LYS A 182 -10.85 16.01 -13.82
N ILE A 183 -9.97 15.35 -14.56
CA ILE A 183 -9.74 13.91 -14.42
C ILE A 183 -9.08 13.61 -13.06
N ALA A 184 -8.14 14.44 -12.63
CA ALA A 184 -7.38 14.22 -11.41
C ALA A 184 -8.14 14.61 -10.12
N ASN A 185 -8.89 15.70 -10.12
CA ASN A 185 -9.54 16.28 -8.94
C ASN A 185 -11.06 16.49 -9.10
N GLY A 186 -11.64 16.11 -10.24
CA GLY A 186 -13.07 16.26 -10.49
C GLY A 186 -13.89 15.15 -9.86
N PHE A 187 -15.17 15.46 -9.61
CA PHE A 187 -16.15 14.49 -9.16
C PHE A 187 -16.93 13.92 -10.35
N LEU A 188 -17.49 12.72 -10.18
CA LEU A 188 -18.36 12.11 -11.19
C LEU A 188 -19.58 13.01 -11.45
N PRO A 189 -20.04 13.12 -12.71
CA PRO A 189 -21.20 13.93 -13.04
C PRO A 189 -22.45 13.39 -12.32
N GLU A 190 -23.34 14.29 -11.92
CA GLU A 190 -24.64 13.90 -11.39
C GLU A 190 -25.51 13.36 -12.53
N VAL A 191 -25.85 12.07 -12.45
CA VAL A 191 -26.71 11.39 -13.41
C VAL A 191 -27.86 10.73 -12.67
N GLY A 192 -29.08 10.91 -13.16
CA GLY A 192 -30.30 10.35 -12.57
C GLY A 192 -31.11 11.35 -11.72
N PRO A 193 -32.10 10.86 -10.94
CA PRO A 193 -32.97 11.72 -10.14
C PRO A 193 -32.22 12.46 -9.03
N ASN A 194 -32.65 13.68 -8.69
CA ASN A 194 -32.05 14.52 -7.65
C ASN A 194 -32.30 13.93 -6.26
N THR A 195 -31.33 13.17 -5.75
CA THR A 195 -31.37 12.52 -4.41
C THR A 195 -30.57 13.27 -3.35
N ASN A 196 -30.01 14.45 -3.67
CA ASN A 196 -28.99 15.16 -2.89
C ASN A 196 -27.66 14.39 -2.70
N TYR A 197 -27.47 13.27 -3.41
CA TYR A 197 -26.24 12.47 -3.41
C TYR A 197 -25.74 12.25 -4.83
N HIS A 198 -24.42 12.04 -4.98
CA HIS A 198 -23.85 11.60 -6.25
C HIS A 198 -24.23 10.14 -6.53
N ASN A 199 -25.35 9.94 -7.23
CA ASN A 199 -25.92 8.63 -7.55
C ASN A 199 -24.89 7.66 -8.17
N LEU A 200 -24.01 8.15 -9.05
CA LEU A 200 -22.97 7.32 -9.67
C LEU A 200 -21.96 6.81 -8.64
N THR A 201 -21.54 7.65 -7.70
CA THR A 201 -20.63 7.26 -6.61
C THR A 201 -21.28 6.21 -5.71
N LEU A 202 -22.57 6.38 -5.40
CA LEU A 202 -23.33 5.38 -4.63
C LEU A 202 -23.45 4.05 -5.39
N LEU A 203 -23.79 4.09 -6.67
CA LEU A 203 -23.91 2.91 -7.52
C LEU A 203 -22.57 2.16 -7.62
N LEU A 204 -21.46 2.88 -7.84
CA LEU A 204 -20.12 2.29 -7.82
C LEU A 204 -19.78 1.69 -6.46
N GLY A 205 -20.14 2.36 -5.36
CA GLY A 205 -19.98 1.86 -4.01
C GLY A 205 -20.74 0.54 -3.80
N PHE A 206 -22.02 0.49 -4.17
CA PHE A 206 -22.83 -0.73 -4.11
C PHE A 206 -22.28 -1.84 -5.01
N ALA A 207 -21.84 -1.51 -6.23
CA ALA A 207 -21.24 -2.46 -7.15
C ALA A 207 -19.93 -3.04 -6.58
N LEU A 208 -19.09 -2.21 -5.95
CA LEU A 208 -17.85 -2.65 -5.29
C LEU A 208 -18.16 -3.56 -4.10
N ILE A 209 -19.11 -3.19 -3.24
CA ILE A 209 -19.53 -4.03 -2.10
C ILE A 209 -20.06 -5.37 -2.61
N ALA A 210 -20.95 -5.36 -3.61
CA ALA A 210 -21.48 -6.57 -4.21
C ALA A 210 -20.38 -7.44 -4.83
N PHE A 211 -19.39 -6.82 -5.48
CA PHE A 211 -18.24 -7.50 -6.04
C PHE A 211 -17.35 -8.15 -4.97
N VAL A 212 -17.07 -7.44 -3.87
CA VAL A 212 -16.30 -7.97 -2.74
C VAL A 212 -17.03 -9.12 -2.06
N VAL A 213 -18.34 -8.96 -1.80
CA VAL A 213 -19.17 -10.03 -1.24
C VAL A 213 -19.20 -11.24 -2.18
N TYR A 214 -19.30 -11.02 -3.50
CA TYR A 214 -19.23 -12.08 -4.48
C TYR A 214 -17.87 -12.80 -4.49
N GLN A 215 -16.76 -12.05 -4.37
CA GLN A 215 -15.42 -12.62 -4.25
C GLN A 215 -15.29 -13.48 -2.99
N GLU A 216 -15.72 -12.98 -1.83
CA GLU A 216 -15.72 -13.72 -0.57
C GLU A 216 -16.53 -15.01 -0.65
N VAL A 217 -17.75 -14.95 -1.20
CA VAL A 217 -18.58 -16.15 -1.39
C VAL A 217 -17.93 -17.15 -2.36
N ARG A 218 -17.30 -16.66 -3.43
CA ARG A 218 -16.61 -17.52 -4.41
C ARG A 218 -15.38 -18.18 -3.81
N ASP A 219 -14.57 -17.43 -3.07
CA ASP A 219 -13.34 -17.91 -2.46
C ASP A 219 -13.67 -18.90 -1.33
N ARG A 220 -14.74 -18.65 -0.58
CA ARG A 220 -15.31 -19.59 0.39
C ARG A 220 -15.76 -20.90 -0.28
N LYS A 221 -16.46 -20.84 -1.41
CA LYS A 221 -16.86 -22.05 -2.16
C LYS A 221 -15.65 -22.86 -2.64
N ARG A 222 -14.61 -22.19 -3.14
CA ARG A 222 -13.35 -22.84 -3.53
C ARG A 222 -12.67 -23.50 -2.34
N GLN A 223 -12.62 -22.84 -1.18
CA GLN A 223 -12.02 -23.41 0.03
C GLN A 223 -12.77 -24.66 0.52
N LEU A 224 -14.11 -24.66 0.42
CA LEU A 224 -14.94 -25.83 0.72
C LEU A 224 -14.71 -26.99 -0.26
N GLU A 225 -14.55 -26.71 -1.55
CA GLU A 225 -14.21 -27.73 -2.57
C GLU A 225 -12.86 -28.41 -2.27
N PHE A 226 -11.91 -27.69 -1.69
CA PHE A 226 -10.60 -28.22 -1.27
C PHE A 226 -10.53 -28.68 0.20
N SER A 227 -11.68 -28.78 0.89
CA SER A 227 -11.77 -29.21 2.31
C SER A 227 -10.89 -28.40 3.28
N LEU A 228 -10.72 -27.11 3.04
CA LEU A 228 -10.01 -26.19 3.92
C LEU A 228 -10.95 -25.65 5.01
N ASP A 229 -10.43 -25.39 6.22
CA ASP A 229 -11.19 -24.81 7.32
C ASP A 229 -11.68 -23.39 6.97
N VAL A 230 -12.98 -23.14 7.13
CA VAL A 230 -13.63 -21.87 6.81
C VAL A 230 -14.29 -21.25 8.04
N PRO A 231 -14.04 -19.97 8.35
CA PRO A 231 -14.66 -19.29 9.50
C PRO A 231 -16.21 -19.28 9.42
N PRO A 232 -16.92 -19.38 10.55
CA PRO A 232 -18.39 -19.26 10.57
C PRO A 232 -18.84 -17.86 10.12
N LEU A 233 -20.02 -17.78 9.49
CA LEU A 233 -20.67 -16.54 9.05
C LEU A 233 -21.13 -15.68 10.24
#